data_AF-A0A925QET3-F1
#
_entry.id   AF-A0A925QET3-F1
#
_cell.length_a   1.000
_cell.length_b   1.000
_cell.length_c   1.000
_cell.angle_alpha   90.00
_cell.angle_beta   90.00
_cell.angle_gamma   90.00
#
_symmetry.space_group_name_H-M   'P 1'
#
loop_
_entity.id
_entity.type
_entity.pdbx_description
1 polymer ?
#
loop_
_entity_poly.entity_id
_entity_poly.type
_entity_poly.pdbx_seq_one_letter_code
_entity_poly.pdbx_strand_id
1 'polypeptide(L)'
;MSDHSVADSVHGTLVDLGDLPGLDLALGADEVHLWHASLDSFSAESLEHLLSEDEVIRARRFHFAKDRNHFTVARALLRKLLTAYLKENREPLQLLYGEMGKPFLAETGAPPISFNLAHSGGRAIYAFSKDRELGVDLEFVREELAGDDIAKRFFSEREINTLQTVPAELRKQAFFNCWTRKEAYIKARGEGLSMPLDSFDVSLAPEETAALLQNHTDEGEVGRWEMRSIPVAPGFVAALVVEGHDWQLKTFRLETGTK
;
A
#
# COMPACT_ATOMS: atom_id res chain seq x y z
N MET A 1 -26.52 18.37 15.29
CA MET A 1 -25.63 17.51 16.07
C MET A 1 -25.55 16.20 15.33
N SER A 2 -24.64 16.13 14.35
CA SER A 2 -24.45 14.98 13.47
C SER A 2 -23.33 14.14 14.04
N ASP A 3 -23.68 12.91 14.37
CA ASP A 3 -22.82 11.87 14.91
C ASP A 3 -21.75 11.49 13.87
N HIS A 4 -20.47 11.69 14.22
CA HIS A 4 -19.30 11.41 13.38
C HIS A 4 -18.51 10.20 13.89
N SER A 5 -19.16 9.24 14.56
CA SER A 5 -18.48 8.01 15.01
C SER A 5 -19.05 6.76 14.33
N VAL A 6 -18.72 6.58 13.06
CA VAL A 6 -18.44 5.22 12.56
C VAL A 6 -16.92 5.11 12.59
N ALA A 7 -16.41 4.89 13.81
CA ALA A 7 -14.99 4.87 14.10
C ALA A 7 -14.29 3.74 13.33
N ASP A 8 -13.23 4.11 12.62
CA ASP A 8 -12.34 3.26 11.85
C ASP A 8 -12.00 1.96 12.60
N SER A 9 -12.37 0.81 12.03
CA SER A 9 -12.04 -0.53 12.52
C SER A 9 -10.56 -0.91 12.32
N VAL A 10 -9.68 0.08 12.11
CA VAL A 10 -8.25 -0.12 11.95
C VAL A 10 -7.59 0.00 13.32
N HIS A 11 -7.27 -1.14 13.92
CA HIS A 11 -6.46 -1.19 15.14
C HIS A 11 -5.03 -0.78 14.82
N GLY A 12 -4.46 0.14 15.61
CA GLY A 12 -3.08 0.58 15.47
C GLY A 12 -2.74 1.72 16.42
N THR A 13 -1.46 1.82 16.76
CA THR A 13 -0.92 2.89 17.63
C THR A 13 -1.13 4.23 16.94
N LEU A 14 -1.82 5.15 17.62
CA LEU A 14 -2.01 6.52 17.15
C LEU A 14 -0.70 7.30 17.30
N VAL A 15 -0.34 8.04 16.26
CA VAL A 15 0.87 8.86 16.22
C VAL A 15 0.54 10.19 15.56
N ASP A 16 0.85 11.28 16.25
CA ASP A 16 0.80 12.62 15.70
C ASP A 16 1.96 12.84 14.72
N LEU A 17 1.67 13.46 13.57
CA LEU A 17 2.69 13.82 12.59
C LEU A 17 3.81 14.69 13.20
N GLY A 18 3.48 15.57 14.14
CA GLY A 18 4.43 16.44 14.84
C GLY A 18 5.35 15.69 15.81
N ASP A 19 4.92 14.53 16.31
CA ASP A 19 5.68 13.70 17.25
C ASP A 19 6.62 12.71 16.55
N LEU A 20 6.43 12.46 15.24
CA LEU A 20 7.26 11.54 14.45
C LEU A 20 8.78 11.74 14.63
N PRO A 21 9.33 12.97 14.62
CA PRO A 21 10.77 13.17 14.77
C PRO A 21 11.33 12.71 16.13
N GLY A 22 10.49 12.65 17.17
CA GLY A 22 10.86 12.22 18.51
C GLY A 22 10.52 10.76 18.82
N LEU A 23 9.83 10.08 17.90
CA LEU A 23 9.40 8.70 18.09
C LEU A 23 10.57 7.74 17.88
N ASP A 24 10.85 6.88 18.86
CA ASP A 24 11.85 5.81 18.70
C ASP A 24 11.29 4.67 17.84
N LEU A 25 11.24 4.91 16.53
CA LEU A 25 10.87 3.92 15.53
C LEU A 25 12.05 3.02 15.24
N ALA A 26 12.12 1.88 15.93
CA ALA A 26 13.00 0.78 15.58
C ALA A 26 12.26 -0.25 14.73
N LEU A 27 12.80 -0.59 13.57
CA LEU A 27 12.29 -1.64 12.69
C LEU A 27 13.07 -2.93 12.93
N GLY A 28 12.46 -3.91 13.60
CA GLY A 28 13.05 -5.23 13.81
C GLY A 28 13.24 -6.01 12.49
N ALA A 29 14.15 -6.99 12.49
CA ALA A 29 14.41 -7.84 11.31
C ALA A 29 13.20 -8.72 10.92
N ASP A 30 12.38 -9.08 11.91
CA ASP A 30 11.16 -9.87 11.73
C ASP A 30 9.91 -9.01 11.91
N GLU A 31 10.02 -7.69 11.69
CA GLU A 31 8.90 -6.77 11.84
C GLU A 31 8.58 -6.11 10.49
N VAL A 32 7.28 -6.02 10.23
CA VAL A 32 6.74 -5.19 9.16
C VAL A 32 5.91 -4.12 9.85
N HIS A 33 6.25 -2.86 9.62
CA HIS A 33 5.46 -1.75 10.12
C HIS A 33 4.51 -1.30 9.02
N LEU A 34 3.24 -1.13 9.36
CA LEU A 34 2.20 -0.66 8.47
C LEU A 34 1.54 0.58 9.04
N TRP A 35 1.59 1.68 8.29
CA TRP A 35 0.99 2.95 8.66
C TRP A 35 -0.26 3.19 7.83
N HIS A 36 -1.30 3.67 8.47
CA HIS A 36 -2.51 4.17 7.81
C HIS A 36 -2.60 5.69 7.97
N ALA A 37 -3.06 6.38 6.94
CA ALA A 37 -3.32 7.81 6.98
C ALA A 37 -4.62 8.16 6.24
N SER A 38 -5.39 9.09 6.80
CA SER A 38 -6.46 9.80 6.10
C SER A 38 -5.87 11.03 5.43
N LEU A 39 -5.69 11.00 4.11
CA LEU A 39 -5.05 12.08 3.36
C LEU A 39 -5.85 13.38 3.41
N ASP A 40 -7.17 13.27 3.55
CA ASP A 40 -8.07 14.42 3.70
C ASP A 40 -7.89 15.16 5.04
N SER A 41 -7.18 14.56 6.01
CA SER A 41 -6.89 15.16 7.32
C SER A 41 -5.63 16.07 7.31
N PHE A 42 -4.97 16.21 6.17
CA PHE A 42 -3.73 16.98 6.02
C PHE A 42 -3.87 18.06 4.94
N SER A 43 -3.20 19.19 5.14
CA SER A 43 -3.13 20.25 4.13
C SER A 43 -1.97 20.00 3.16
N ALA A 44 -2.30 19.78 1.89
CA ALA A 44 -1.31 19.64 0.81
C ALA A 44 -0.39 20.86 0.72
N GLU A 45 -0.94 22.07 0.86
CA GLU A 45 -0.18 23.33 0.84
C GLU A 45 0.87 23.36 1.95
N SER A 46 0.50 22.93 3.16
CA SER A 46 1.44 22.91 4.29
C SER A 46 2.57 21.90 4.14
N LEU A 47 2.39 20.88 3.29
CA LEU A 47 3.30 19.75 3.13
C LEU A 47 4.05 19.73 1.81
N GLU A 48 3.67 20.57 0.83
CA GLU A 48 4.26 20.59 -0.52
C GLU A 48 5.78 20.84 -0.49
N HIS A 49 6.27 21.62 0.47
CA HIS A 49 7.69 21.93 0.66
C HIS A 49 8.57 20.69 0.94
N LEU A 50 7.97 19.55 1.27
CA LEU A 50 8.67 18.29 1.53
C LEU A 50 8.94 17.48 0.26
N LEU A 51 8.22 17.75 -0.84
CA LEU A 51 8.36 17.00 -2.08
C LEU A 51 9.68 17.35 -2.79
N SER A 52 10.20 16.39 -3.56
CA SER A 52 11.24 16.69 -4.54
C SER A 52 10.65 17.36 -5.79
N GLU A 53 11.52 17.96 -6.61
CA GLU A 53 11.11 18.67 -7.81
C GLU A 53 10.35 17.77 -8.81
N ASP A 54 10.79 16.52 -9.00
CA ASP A 54 10.11 15.54 -9.85
C ASP A 54 8.70 15.20 -9.33
N GLU A 55 8.53 15.15 -8.02
CA GLU A 55 7.23 14.90 -7.39
C GLU A 55 6.31 16.10 -7.53
N VAL A 56 6.80 17.33 -7.35
CA VAL A 56 6.03 18.55 -7.61
C VAL A 56 5.58 18.60 -9.07
N ILE A 57 6.48 18.26 -10.00
CA ILE A 57 6.15 18.18 -11.43
C ILE A 57 5.07 17.11 -11.68
N ARG A 58 5.19 15.94 -11.07
CA ARG A 58 4.20 14.85 -11.20
C ARG A 58 2.84 15.25 -10.61
N ALA A 59 2.82 15.90 -9.45
CA ALA A 59 1.61 16.40 -8.80
C ALA A 59 0.85 17.36 -9.73
N ARG A 60 1.56 18.25 -10.43
CA ARG A 60 0.97 19.21 -11.38
C ARG A 60 0.33 18.56 -12.61
N ARG A 61 0.63 17.29 -12.92
CA ARG A 61 0.02 16.57 -14.06
C ARG A 61 -1.39 16.05 -13.77
N PHE A 62 -1.79 15.97 -12.50
CA PHE A 62 -3.16 15.57 -12.16
C PHE A 62 -4.16 16.63 -12.60
N HIS A 63 -5.19 16.18 -13.32
CA HIS A 63 -6.26 17.04 -13.82
C HIS A 63 -7.12 17.59 -12.66
N PHE A 64 -7.49 16.73 -11.71
CA PHE A 64 -8.33 17.11 -10.58
C PHE A 64 -7.50 17.56 -9.38
N ALA A 65 -7.94 18.64 -8.73
CA ALA A 65 -7.28 19.18 -7.55
C ALA A 65 -7.25 18.18 -6.38
N LYS A 66 -8.30 17.36 -6.23
CA LYS A 66 -8.38 16.34 -5.19
C LYS A 66 -7.28 15.29 -5.36
N ASP A 67 -7.11 14.73 -6.55
CA ASP A 67 -6.07 13.74 -6.84
C ASP A 67 -4.66 14.32 -6.67
N ARG A 68 -4.47 15.57 -7.12
CA ARG A 68 -3.21 16.30 -6.88
C ARG A 68 -2.90 16.43 -5.39
N ASN A 69 -3.87 16.86 -4.59
CA ASN A 69 -3.70 17.04 -3.15
C ASN A 69 -3.42 15.70 -2.46
N HIS A 70 -4.16 14.64 -2.81
CA HIS A 70 -3.93 13.30 -2.29
C HIS A 70 -2.53 12.80 -2.63
N PHE A 71 -2.07 12.98 -3.87
CA PHE A 71 -0.71 12.64 -4.25
C PHE A 71 0.33 13.43 -3.44
N THR A 72 0.17 14.75 -3.32
CA THR A 72 1.10 15.61 -2.56
C THR A 72 1.18 15.18 -1.10
N VAL A 73 0.04 15.02 -0.42
CA VAL A 73 0.01 14.57 0.98
C VAL A 73 0.63 13.18 1.09
N ALA A 74 0.26 12.24 0.22
CA ALA A 74 0.75 10.87 0.31
C ALA A 74 2.28 10.79 0.21
N ARG A 75 2.89 11.59 -0.67
CA ARG A 75 4.36 11.66 -0.85
C ARG A 75 5.05 12.39 0.30
N ALA A 76 4.47 13.49 0.78
CA ALA A 76 5.03 14.20 1.93
C ALA A 76 5.06 13.32 3.20
N LEU A 77 3.98 12.58 3.46
CA LEU A 77 3.91 11.66 4.60
C LEU A 77 4.92 10.51 4.47
N LEU A 78 5.09 9.94 3.27
CA LEU A 78 6.13 8.94 3.01
C LEU A 78 7.52 9.49 3.39
N ARG A 79 7.85 10.71 2.97
CA ARG A 79 9.13 11.33 3.28
C ARG A 79 9.31 11.55 4.78
N LYS A 80 8.28 12.02 5.49
CA LYS A 80 8.32 12.16 6.96
C LYS A 80 8.55 10.84 7.67
N LEU A 81 7.87 9.78 7.24
CA LEU A 81 8.06 8.44 7.79
C LEU A 81 9.47 7.92 7.53
N LEU A 82 9.99 8.03 6.30
CA LEU A 82 11.35 7.63 5.96
C LEU A 82 12.40 8.40 6.78
N THR A 83 12.25 9.70 6.94
CA THR A 83 13.11 10.53 7.78
C THR A 83 13.14 10.02 9.22
N ALA A 84 11.96 9.66 9.78
CA ALA A 84 11.86 9.13 11.13
C ALA A 84 12.55 7.76 11.29
N TYR A 85 12.39 6.85 10.32
CA TYR A 85 13.08 5.55 10.35
C TYR A 85 14.59 5.65 10.18
N LEU A 86 15.06 6.55 9.31
CA LEU A 86 16.49 6.71 9.05
C LEU A 86 17.22 7.45 10.17
N LYS A 87 16.48 8.15 11.04
CA LYS A 87 17.04 9.06 12.06
C LYS A 87 18.01 10.09 11.44
N GLU A 88 17.84 10.40 10.15
CA GLU A 88 18.66 11.32 9.39
C GLU A 88 17.90 12.62 9.13
N ASN A 89 18.53 13.76 9.42
CA ASN A 89 18.00 15.09 9.11
C ASN A 89 18.45 15.62 7.74
N ARG A 90 18.93 14.76 6.83
CA ARG A 90 19.34 15.18 5.48
C ARG A 90 18.13 15.25 4.56
N GLU A 91 17.38 16.34 4.68
CA GLU A 91 16.33 16.68 3.73
C GLU A 91 16.90 17.43 2.50
N PRO A 92 16.41 17.14 1.28
CA PRO A 92 15.45 16.09 0.96
C PRO A 92 16.14 14.71 0.85
N LEU A 93 15.48 13.67 1.39
CA LEU A 93 15.87 12.29 1.14
C LEU A 93 15.86 12.01 -0.37
N GLN A 94 16.96 11.46 -0.89
CA GLN A 94 17.04 11.13 -2.30
C GLN A 94 16.35 9.78 -2.55
N LEU A 95 15.20 9.84 -3.21
CA LEU A 95 14.50 8.66 -3.71
C LEU A 95 14.91 8.42 -5.17
N LEU A 96 15.31 7.19 -5.44
CA LEU A 96 15.51 6.69 -6.79
C LEU A 96 14.26 5.90 -7.21
N TYR A 97 14.13 5.65 -8.50
CA TYR A 97 12.99 4.91 -9.06
C TYR A 97 13.51 3.75 -9.89
N GLY A 98 12.99 2.56 -9.62
CA GLY A 98 13.26 1.40 -10.46
C GLY A 98 12.69 1.61 -11.87
N GLU A 99 13.02 0.70 -12.78
CA GLU A 99 12.59 0.77 -14.19
C GLU A 99 11.07 0.95 -14.33
N MET A 100 10.31 0.42 -13.37
CA MET A 100 8.84 0.42 -13.37
C MET A 100 8.24 1.41 -12.37
N GLY A 101 9.04 2.34 -11.84
CA GLY A 101 8.58 3.45 -11.03
C GLY A 101 8.38 3.16 -9.54
N LYS A 102 8.76 1.96 -9.05
CA LYS A 102 8.83 1.67 -7.60
C LYS A 102 9.92 2.56 -6.99
N PRO A 103 9.59 3.45 -6.04
CA PRO A 103 10.58 4.27 -5.37
C PRO A 103 11.42 3.41 -4.40
N PHE A 104 12.70 3.72 -4.29
CA PHE A 104 13.61 3.13 -3.30
C PHE A 104 14.58 4.19 -2.77
N LEU A 105 15.15 3.96 -1.59
CA LEU A 105 16.16 4.86 -1.03
C LEU A 105 17.47 4.71 -1.82
N ALA A 106 18.10 5.82 -2.19
CA ALA A 106 19.49 5.77 -2.64
C ALA A 106 20.36 5.13 -1.54
N GLU A 107 21.42 4.40 -1.93
CA GLU A 107 22.31 3.78 -0.95
C GLU A 107 22.82 4.81 0.06
N THR A 108 22.35 4.68 1.29
CA THR A 108 22.83 5.39 2.46
C THR A 108 23.67 4.39 3.24
N GLY A 109 24.69 4.82 3.99
CA GLY A 109 25.46 3.91 4.85
C GLY A 109 24.62 3.28 6.00
N ALA A 110 23.31 3.45 5.99
CA ALA A 110 22.34 2.91 6.92
C ALA A 110 21.85 1.51 6.49
N PRO A 111 21.24 0.73 7.40
CA PRO A 111 20.64 -0.56 7.04
C PRO A 111 19.57 -0.38 5.96
N PRO A 112 19.48 -1.27 4.96
CA PRO A 112 18.54 -1.11 3.86
C PRO A 112 17.10 -1.29 4.38
N ILE A 113 16.31 -0.24 4.25
CA ILE A 113 14.87 -0.24 4.52
C ILE A 113 14.16 -0.39 3.18
N SER A 114 13.33 -1.43 3.07
CA SER A 114 12.39 -1.57 1.96
C SER A 114 11.06 -0.94 2.37
N PHE A 115 10.43 -0.25 1.42
CA PHE A 115 9.15 0.39 1.66
C PHE A 115 8.25 0.32 0.43
N ASN A 116 6.95 0.42 0.67
CA ASN A 116 5.95 0.56 -0.38
C ASN A 116 4.77 1.39 0.11
N LEU A 117 4.10 2.08 -0.80
CA LEU A 117 2.89 2.84 -0.49
C LEU A 117 1.78 2.56 -1.50
N ALA A 118 0.55 2.69 -1.02
CA ALA A 118 -0.64 2.72 -1.86
C ALA A 118 -1.60 3.77 -1.32
N HIS A 119 -2.37 4.40 -2.22
CA HIS A 119 -3.43 5.31 -1.82
C HIS A 119 -4.62 5.22 -2.77
N SER A 120 -5.82 5.24 -2.20
CA SER A 120 -7.07 5.27 -2.95
C SER A 120 -8.14 5.93 -2.07
N GLY A 121 -9.13 6.60 -2.68
CA GLY A 121 -10.28 7.17 -1.97
C GLY A 121 -9.95 8.11 -0.80
N GLY A 122 -8.84 8.85 -0.82
CA GLY A 122 -8.43 9.73 0.29
C GLY A 122 -7.77 9.04 1.48
N ARG A 123 -7.43 7.75 1.34
CA ARG A 123 -6.65 7.01 2.33
C ARG A 123 -5.33 6.54 1.74
N ALA A 124 -4.32 6.40 2.59
CA ALA A 124 -3.05 5.82 2.22
C ALA A 124 -2.60 4.78 3.25
N ILE A 125 -1.83 3.81 2.75
CA ILE A 125 -1.07 2.87 3.56
C ILE A 125 0.40 2.89 3.16
N TYR A 126 1.27 2.69 4.15
CA TYR A 126 2.73 2.65 3.97
C TYR A 126 3.28 1.46 4.72
N ALA A 127 4.00 0.58 4.02
CA ALA A 127 4.67 -0.56 4.63
C ALA A 127 6.18 -0.36 4.64
N PHE A 128 6.82 -0.79 5.72
CA PHE A 128 8.28 -0.75 5.92
C PHE A 128 8.75 -2.09 6.48
N SER A 129 9.85 -2.59 5.92
CA SER A 129 10.56 -3.78 6.37
C SER A 129 12.06 -3.52 6.34
N LYS A 130 12.79 -4.34 7.09
CA LYS A 130 14.24 -4.43 7.02
C LYS A 130 14.62 -5.71 6.27
N ASP A 131 15.52 -5.61 5.30
CA ASP A 131 16.11 -6.75 4.58
C ASP A 131 15.09 -7.69 3.88
N ARG A 132 13.85 -7.23 3.62
CA ARG A 132 12.78 -8.02 2.96
C ARG A 132 12.08 -7.16 1.93
N GLU A 133 11.88 -7.67 0.72
CA GLU A 133 11.02 -6.99 -0.25
C GLU A 133 9.56 -7.01 0.20
N LEU A 134 8.84 -5.92 -0.08
CA LEU A 134 7.40 -5.84 0.20
C LEU A 134 6.65 -4.97 -0.79
N GLY A 135 5.34 -5.19 -0.83
CA GLY A 135 4.38 -4.44 -1.63
C GLY A 135 3.03 -4.33 -0.92
N VAL A 136 2.39 -3.18 -1.07
CA VAL A 136 1.03 -2.96 -0.58
C VAL A 136 0.14 -2.42 -1.68
N ASP A 137 -1.14 -2.78 -1.60
CA ASP A 137 -2.17 -2.18 -2.42
C ASP A 137 -3.42 -1.85 -1.59
N LEU A 138 -4.13 -0.79 -2.00
CA LEU A 138 -5.30 -0.27 -1.32
C LEU A 138 -6.25 0.28 -2.38
N GLU A 139 -7.47 -0.24 -2.40
CA GLU A 139 -8.51 0.23 -3.30
C GLU A 139 -9.80 0.62 -2.59
N PHE A 140 -10.38 1.74 -3.03
CA PHE A 140 -11.74 2.13 -2.67
C PHE A 140 -12.72 1.37 -3.56
N VAL A 141 -13.63 0.63 -2.95
CA VAL A 141 -14.63 -0.19 -3.63
C VAL A 141 -15.66 0.71 -4.32
N ARG A 142 -15.54 0.83 -5.65
CA ARG A 142 -16.49 1.54 -6.51
C ARG A 142 -17.33 0.55 -7.28
N GLU A 143 -18.62 0.81 -7.40
CA GLU A 143 -19.56 -0.09 -8.06
C GLU A 143 -19.25 -0.31 -9.54
N GLU A 144 -18.72 0.71 -10.21
CA GLU A 144 -18.54 0.69 -11.65
C GLU A 144 -17.24 -0.01 -12.10
N LEU A 145 -16.32 -0.29 -11.18
CA LEU A 145 -14.99 -0.83 -11.49
C LEU A 145 -14.87 -2.35 -11.31
N ALA A 146 -15.79 -3.00 -10.61
CA ALA A 146 -15.78 -4.45 -10.40
C ALA A 146 -16.60 -5.17 -11.48
N GLY A 147 -16.20 -5.03 -12.74
CA GLY A 147 -16.89 -5.59 -13.90
C GLY A 147 -16.23 -6.85 -14.45
N ASP A 148 -17.05 -7.75 -15.01
CA ASP A 148 -16.60 -8.98 -15.67
C ASP A 148 -15.58 -8.72 -16.79
N ASP A 149 -15.67 -7.58 -17.49
CA ASP A 149 -14.75 -7.23 -18.57
C ASP A 149 -13.34 -6.91 -18.07
N ILE A 150 -13.22 -6.28 -16.90
CA ILE A 150 -11.93 -6.00 -16.26
C ILE A 150 -11.35 -7.32 -15.74
N ALA A 151 -12.16 -8.16 -15.09
CA ALA A 151 -11.73 -9.48 -14.64
C ALA A 151 -11.22 -10.33 -15.81
N LYS A 152 -11.96 -10.40 -16.93
CA LYS A 152 -11.55 -11.15 -18.13
C LYS A 152 -10.27 -10.63 -18.79
N ARG A 153 -9.93 -9.36 -18.57
CA ARG A 153 -8.74 -8.75 -19.16
C ARG A 153 -7.48 -9.00 -18.33
N PHE A 154 -7.60 -9.16 -17.02
CA PHE A 154 -6.46 -9.14 -16.11
C PHE A 154 -6.35 -10.36 -15.21
N PHE A 155 -7.43 -11.10 -14.96
CA PHE A 155 -7.39 -12.29 -14.09
C PHE A 155 -7.19 -13.55 -14.92
N SER A 156 -6.61 -14.57 -14.29
CA SER A 156 -6.45 -15.87 -14.91
C SER A 156 -7.81 -16.56 -15.11
N GLU A 157 -7.85 -17.59 -15.96
CA GLU A 157 -9.05 -18.42 -16.12
C GLU A 157 -9.51 -19.05 -14.79
N ARG A 158 -8.57 -19.46 -13.93
CA ARG A 158 -8.86 -20.04 -12.61
C ARG A 158 -9.57 -19.02 -11.71
N GLU A 159 -9.08 -17.79 -11.69
CA GLU A 159 -9.62 -16.71 -10.87
C GLU A 159 -10.99 -16.25 -11.38
N ILE A 160 -11.17 -16.15 -12.71
CA ILE A 160 -12.48 -15.85 -13.32
C ILE A 160 -13.50 -16.93 -12.94
N ASN A 161 -13.14 -18.20 -13.06
CA ASN A 161 -14.02 -19.31 -12.69
C ASN A 161 -14.38 -19.27 -11.20
N THR A 162 -13.40 -18.97 -10.33
CA THR A 162 -13.63 -18.83 -8.89
C THR A 162 -14.55 -17.63 -8.59
N LEU A 163 -14.34 -16.49 -9.25
CA LEU A 163 -15.17 -15.30 -9.08
C LEU A 163 -16.65 -15.56 -9.45
N GLN A 164 -16.89 -16.42 -10.46
CA GLN A 164 -18.24 -16.80 -10.87
C GLN A 164 -18.95 -17.70 -9.85
N THR A 165 -18.22 -18.48 -9.05
CA THR A 165 -18.81 -19.32 -8.00
C THR A 165 -19.10 -18.56 -6.70
N VAL A 166 -18.46 -17.40 -6.49
CA VAL A 166 -18.75 -16.52 -5.35
C VAL A 166 -20.19 -15.97 -5.44
N PRO A 167 -20.94 -15.96 -4.32
CA PRO A 167 -22.27 -15.33 -4.25
C PRO A 167 -22.25 -13.89 -4.76
N ALA A 168 -23.32 -13.46 -5.44
CA ALA A 168 -23.35 -12.19 -6.17
C ALA A 168 -23.07 -10.98 -5.25
N GLU A 169 -23.55 -11.04 -4.02
CA GLU A 169 -23.36 -10.02 -2.98
C GLU A 169 -21.92 -9.91 -2.47
N LEU A 170 -21.13 -10.98 -2.62
CA LEU A 170 -19.72 -11.03 -2.22
C LEU A 170 -18.76 -10.92 -3.40
N ARG A 171 -19.24 -11.07 -4.64
CA ARG A 171 -18.39 -11.09 -5.85
C ARG A 171 -17.57 -9.81 -6.01
N LYS A 172 -18.14 -8.66 -5.63
CA LYS A 172 -17.43 -7.37 -5.65
C LYS A 172 -16.23 -7.38 -4.70
N GLN A 173 -16.43 -7.86 -3.47
CA GLN A 173 -15.34 -8.00 -2.51
C GLN A 173 -14.26 -8.95 -3.03
N ALA A 174 -14.66 -10.07 -3.62
CA ALA A 174 -13.75 -11.05 -4.19
C ALA A 174 -12.94 -10.50 -5.38
N PHE A 175 -13.56 -9.68 -6.24
CA PHE A 175 -12.86 -8.97 -7.31
C PHE A 175 -11.75 -8.07 -6.76
N PHE A 176 -12.07 -7.22 -5.77
CA PHE A 176 -11.07 -6.32 -5.18
C PHE A 176 -10.04 -7.06 -4.33
N ASN A 177 -10.39 -8.20 -3.71
CA ASN A 177 -9.41 -9.08 -3.09
C ASN A 177 -8.38 -9.55 -4.11
N CYS A 178 -8.84 -10.09 -5.25
CA CYS A 178 -7.95 -10.53 -6.33
C CYS A 178 -7.06 -9.37 -6.83
N TRP A 179 -7.68 -8.24 -7.18
CA TRP A 179 -6.98 -7.06 -7.70
C TRP A 179 -5.87 -6.58 -6.75
N THR A 180 -6.22 -6.30 -5.50
CA THR A 180 -5.27 -5.74 -4.52
C THR A 180 -4.16 -6.72 -4.18
N ARG A 181 -4.45 -8.02 -4.09
CA ARG A 181 -3.45 -9.07 -3.85
C ARG A 181 -2.45 -9.16 -5.00
N LYS A 182 -2.93 -9.11 -6.25
CA LYS A 182 -2.05 -9.12 -7.43
C LYS A 182 -1.17 -7.88 -7.53
N GLU A 183 -1.75 -6.70 -7.36
CA GLU A 183 -1.02 -5.43 -7.40
C GLU A 183 0.03 -5.36 -6.27
N ALA A 184 -0.32 -5.80 -5.06
CA ALA A 184 0.62 -5.87 -3.94
C ALA A 184 1.79 -6.82 -4.25
N TYR A 185 1.53 -7.98 -4.86
CA TYR A 185 2.58 -8.92 -5.27
C TYR A 185 3.50 -8.33 -6.35
N ILE A 186 2.94 -7.71 -7.39
CA ILE A 186 3.72 -7.03 -8.43
C ILE A 186 4.58 -5.91 -7.85
N LYS A 187 4.03 -5.12 -6.92
CA LYS A 187 4.77 -4.07 -6.22
C LYS A 187 5.88 -4.64 -5.34
N ALA A 188 5.68 -5.80 -4.72
CA ALA A 188 6.70 -6.48 -3.95
C ALA A 188 7.86 -6.92 -4.85
N ARG A 189 7.55 -7.54 -6.00
CA ARG A 189 8.51 -7.93 -7.04
C ARG A 189 9.29 -6.76 -7.65
N GLY A 190 8.67 -5.59 -7.74
CA GLY A 190 9.28 -4.40 -8.39
C GLY A 190 9.26 -4.44 -9.92
N GLU A 191 8.63 -5.46 -10.52
CA GLU A 191 8.54 -5.67 -11.97
C GLU A 191 7.43 -4.84 -12.63
N GLY A 192 6.58 -4.17 -11.83
CA GLY A 192 5.48 -3.35 -12.31
C GLY A 192 4.57 -4.04 -13.34
N LEU A 193 3.96 -3.27 -14.24
CA LEU A 193 3.03 -3.78 -15.26
C LEU A 193 3.68 -4.67 -16.35
N SER A 194 4.97 -4.99 -16.24
CA SER A 194 5.62 -5.91 -17.19
C SER A 194 5.26 -7.37 -16.91
N MET A 195 4.86 -7.68 -15.66
CA MET A 195 4.32 -8.97 -15.28
C MET A 195 2.83 -9.05 -15.65
N PRO A 196 2.43 -9.97 -16.54
CA PRO A 196 1.02 -10.19 -16.85
C PRO A 196 0.26 -10.62 -15.61
N LEU A 197 -0.87 -9.97 -15.33
CA LEU A 197 -1.69 -10.28 -14.15
C LEU A 197 -2.32 -11.68 -14.22
N ASP A 198 -2.37 -12.31 -15.39
CA ASP A 198 -2.87 -13.68 -15.62
C ASP A 198 -1.78 -14.75 -15.54
N SER A 199 -0.50 -14.39 -15.32
CA SER A 199 0.62 -15.35 -15.23
C SER A 199 0.82 -15.99 -13.85
N PHE A 200 -0.06 -15.68 -12.91
CA PHE A 200 -0.05 -16.20 -11.54
C PHE A 200 -1.46 -16.12 -10.96
N ASP A 201 -1.73 -16.91 -9.92
CA ASP A 201 -3.03 -17.03 -9.27
C ASP A 201 -2.96 -16.61 -7.82
N VAL A 202 -3.93 -15.84 -7.34
CA VAL A 202 -4.10 -15.51 -5.92
C VAL A 202 -5.41 -16.05 -5.38
N SER A 203 -5.48 -16.29 -4.07
CA SER A 203 -6.79 -16.50 -3.44
C SER A 203 -7.64 -15.25 -3.62
N LEU A 204 -8.96 -15.39 -3.68
CA LEU A 204 -9.86 -14.25 -3.88
C LEU A 204 -11.17 -14.36 -3.14
N ALA A 205 -11.54 -15.56 -2.67
CA ALA A 205 -12.83 -15.72 -2.00
C ALA A 205 -12.85 -14.90 -0.69
N PRO A 206 -14.02 -14.35 -0.31
CA PRO A 206 -14.18 -13.71 0.99
C PRO A 206 -13.85 -14.70 2.11
N GLU A 207 -13.25 -14.22 3.20
CA GLU A 207 -12.80 -15.02 4.36
C GLU A 207 -11.72 -16.07 4.06
N GLU A 208 -11.29 -16.21 2.79
CA GLU A 208 -10.16 -17.05 2.42
C GLU A 208 -8.85 -16.35 2.77
N THR A 209 -7.94 -17.10 3.41
CA THR A 209 -6.58 -16.64 3.70
C THR A 209 -5.92 -16.12 2.42
N ALA A 210 -5.39 -14.90 2.49
CA ALA A 210 -4.68 -14.29 1.37
C ALA A 210 -3.41 -15.10 1.07
N ALA A 211 -3.22 -15.48 -0.19
CA ALA A 211 -2.11 -16.32 -0.62
C ALA A 211 -1.85 -16.16 -2.11
N LEU A 212 -0.59 -16.30 -2.51
CA LEU A 212 -0.22 -16.67 -3.87
C LEU A 212 -0.45 -18.17 -4.01
N LEU A 213 -1.33 -18.58 -4.92
CA LEU A 213 -1.72 -19.98 -5.10
C LEU A 213 -0.84 -20.68 -6.13
N GLN A 214 -0.45 -19.96 -7.18
CA GLN A 214 0.35 -20.49 -8.27
C GLN A 214 1.11 -19.35 -8.94
N ASN A 215 2.31 -19.63 -9.43
CA ASN A 215 2.99 -18.79 -10.41
C ASN A 215 3.31 -19.68 -11.62
N HIS A 216 2.89 -19.26 -12.81
CA HIS A 216 2.95 -20.10 -14.02
C HIS A 216 4.33 -20.09 -14.68
N THR A 217 5.26 -19.31 -14.15
CA THR A 217 6.64 -19.16 -14.67
C THR A 217 7.70 -19.67 -13.70
N ASP A 218 7.46 -19.54 -12.39
CA ASP A 218 8.38 -19.99 -11.34
C ASP A 218 7.61 -20.48 -10.10
N GLU A 219 7.56 -21.80 -9.91
CA GLU A 219 6.88 -22.43 -8.76
C GLU A 219 7.52 -22.03 -7.42
N GLY A 220 8.80 -21.64 -7.41
CA GLY A 220 9.51 -21.20 -6.21
C GLY A 220 8.94 -19.94 -5.58
N GLU A 221 8.22 -19.12 -6.36
CA GLU A 221 7.63 -17.88 -5.88
C GLU A 221 6.50 -18.15 -4.87
N VAL A 222 5.73 -19.23 -5.00
CA VAL A 222 4.63 -19.54 -4.06
C VAL A 222 5.14 -19.68 -2.62
N GLY A 223 6.29 -20.33 -2.44
CA GLY A 223 6.91 -20.51 -1.12
C GLY A 223 7.72 -19.32 -0.65
N ARG A 224 7.97 -18.31 -1.50
CA ARG A 224 8.80 -17.15 -1.19
C ARG A 224 8.03 -16.03 -0.49
N TRP A 225 6.73 -15.90 -0.74
CA TRP A 225 5.94 -14.75 -0.32
C TRP A 225 4.88 -15.12 0.70
N GLU A 226 4.79 -14.31 1.75
CA GLU A 226 3.62 -14.30 2.63
C GLU A 226 2.70 -13.14 2.23
N MET A 227 1.41 -13.43 2.06
CA MET A 227 0.39 -12.45 1.71
C MET A 227 -0.61 -12.32 2.85
N ARG A 228 -1.01 -11.10 3.20
CA ARG A 228 -2.04 -10.83 4.20
C ARG A 228 -3.04 -9.81 3.69
N SER A 229 -4.33 -10.06 3.97
CA SER A 229 -5.35 -9.02 3.86
C SER A 229 -5.16 -8.01 5.00
N ILE A 230 -5.21 -6.72 4.68
CA ILE A 230 -5.01 -5.65 5.66
C ILE A 230 -6.37 -5.15 6.13
N PRO A 231 -6.63 -5.09 7.45
CA PRO A 231 -7.80 -4.40 7.98
C PRO A 231 -7.78 -2.91 7.62
N VAL A 232 -8.81 -2.47 6.89
CA VAL A 232 -9.00 -1.08 6.46
C VAL A 232 -10.42 -0.64 6.75
N ALA A 233 -10.69 0.66 6.60
CA ALA A 233 -12.02 1.20 6.82
C ALA A 233 -13.06 0.58 5.86
N PRO A 234 -14.36 0.55 6.24
CA PRO A 234 -15.43 0.06 5.37
C PRO A 234 -15.40 0.72 3.99
N GLY A 235 -15.64 -0.07 2.94
CA GLY A 235 -15.57 0.38 1.55
C GLY A 235 -14.16 0.37 0.95
N PHE A 236 -13.16 -0.14 1.66
CA PHE A 236 -11.81 -0.35 1.13
C PHE A 236 -11.40 -1.82 1.19
N VAL A 237 -10.51 -2.21 0.28
CA VAL A 237 -9.82 -3.50 0.29
C VAL A 237 -8.33 -3.24 0.19
N ALA A 238 -7.52 -3.98 0.94
CA ALA A 238 -6.08 -3.83 0.91
C ALA A 238 -5.36 -5.16 1.13
N ALA A 239 -4.17 -5.25 0.55
CA ALA A 239 -3.29 -6.41 0.65
C ALA A 239 -1.85 -5.98 0.93
N LEU A 240 -1.15 -6.81 1.69
CA LEU A 240 0.27 -6.72 1.98
C LEU A 240 0.93 -8.02 1.50
N VAL A 241 2.03 -7.90 0.76
CA VAL A 241 2.87 -9.01 0.33
C VAL A 241 4.30 -8.75 0.82
N VAL A 242 4.90 -9.72 1.48
CA VAL A 242 6.22 -9.62 2.10
C VAL A 242 7.05 -10.85 1.74
N GLU A 243 8.32 -10.63 1.46
CA GLU A 243 9.28 -11.71 1.22
C GLU A 243 9.61 -12.45 2.52
N GLY A 244 9.58 -13.78 2.42
CA GLY A 244 9.77 -14.68 3.54
C GLY A 244 8.57 -14.71 4.48
N HIS A 245 8.73 -15.49 5.54
CA HIS A 245 7.67 -15.80 6.50
C HIS A 245 8.06 -15.35 7.92
N ASP A 246 7.19 -15.65 8.88
CA ASP A 246 7.40 -15.49 10.33
C ASP A 246 7.60 -14.06 10.81
N TRP A 247 7.20 -13.07 10.02
CA TRP A 247 7.24 -11.66 10.40
C TRP A 247 5.99 -11.24 11.18
N GLN A 248 6.18 -10.26 12.06
CA GLN A 248 5.15 -9.66 12.90
C GLN A 248 4.71 -8.32 12.32
N LEU A 249 3.40 -8.12 12.19
CA LEU A 249 2.82 -6.87 11.73
C LEU A 249 2.65 -5.91 12.91
N LYS A 250 3.23 -4.71 12.83
CA LYS A 250 2.92 -3.60 13.73
C LYS A 250 2.18 -2.51 12.98
N THR A 251 0.99 -2.18 13.45
CA THR A 251 0.12 -1.19 12.78
C THR A 251 0.10 0.13 13.52
N PHE A 252 0.20 1.21 12.76
CA PHE A 252 0.20 2.58 13.24
C PHE A 252 -0.80 3.41 12.43
N ARG A 253 -1.26 4.52 13.02
CA ARG A 253 -2.17 5.47 12.38
C ARG A 253 -1.60 6.87 12.53
N LEU A 254 -1.38 7.54 11.39
CA LEU A 254 -0.96 8.94 11.35
C LEU A 254 -2.16 9.86 11.43
N GLU A 255 -2.09 10.79 12.36
CA GLU A 255 -3.05 11.88 12.51
C GLU A 255 -2.32 13.22 12.59
N THR A 256 -3.07 14.30 12.39
CA THR A 256 -2.61 15.65 12.73
C THR A 256 -3.19 16.02 14.08
N GLY A 257 -2.37 16.58 14.95
CA GLY A 257 -2.83 17.08 16.24
C GLY A 257 -3.97 18.05 16.04
N THR A 258 -5.12 17.71 16.61
CA THR A 258 -6.24 18.64 16.72
C THR A 258 -5.76 19.77 17.61
N LYS A 259 -5.52 20.95 17.03
CA LYS A 259 -5.62 22.19 17.80
C LYS A 259 -7.08 22.52 18.04
#